data_AF-A0A139NAQ2-F1
#
_entry.id   AF-A0A139NAQ2-F1
#
_cell.length_a   1.000
_cell.length_b   1.000
_cell.length_c   1.000
_cell.angle_alpha   90.00
_cell.angle_beta   90.00
_cell.angle_gamma   90.00
#
_symmetry.space_group_name_H-M   'P 1'
#
loop_
_entity.id
_entity.type
_entity.pdbx_description
1 polymer ?
#
loop_
_entity_poly.entity_id
_entity_poly.type
_entity_poly.pdbx_seq_one_letter_code
_entity_poly.pdbx_strand_id
1 'polypeptide(L)'
;MYSTEAIHCLCLQCVASGVAADQFDGSYIQDAEWQKVSDPALVKNFFRTTPGYTSWQGEYWLACCDDFCNFVDYVGIAELNKMPEKEAILSDYELLEGFDRATLEEYLSRDGDITGYLFQCRHCSKYRLYVDASLELHDMTKRTYFVHRDAWADERQSDGLELCLIPEFHDQKIYLYCDEYALFWSNIKDAGDPAKAQDFHLRGVIEPAKLEQIGQADLLGYVNGVKQYHFQGRHLTQVQYIDLDK
;
A
#
# COMPACT_ATOMS: atom_id res chain seq x y z
N MET A 1 -17.34 11.14 -8.59
CA MET A 1 -18.52 11.35 -7.73
C MET A 1 -18.93 9.99 -7.23
N TYR A 2 -19.10 9.87 -5.92
CA TYR A 2 -19.62 8.70 -5.24
C TYR A 2 -21.14 8.84 -5.18
N SER A 3 -21.86 8.00 -5.91
CA SER A 3 -23.33 7.94 -5.97
C SER A 3 -23.79 6.52 -6.22
N THR A 4 -25.04 6.21 -5.87
CA THR A 4 -25.66 4.91 -6.19
C THR A 4 -26.05 4.78 -7.66
N GLU A 5 -26.19 5.91 -8.35
CA GLU A 5 -26.51 5.99 -9.78
C GLU A 5 -25.26 6.05 -10.67
N ALA A 6 -25.36 5.51 -11.87
CA ALA A 6 -24.31 5.62 -12.90
C ALA A 6 -24.44 6.96 -13.64
N ILE A 7 -23.40 7.80 -13.53
CA ILE A 7 -23.39 9.14 -14.12
C ILE A 7 -22.41 9.19 -15.30
N HIS A 8 -22.90 9.56 -16.48
CA HIS A 8 -22.07 9.64 -17.69
C HIS A 8 -21.52 11.04 -17.98
N CYS A 9 -22.19 12.09 -17.51
CA CYS A 9 -21.75 13.47 -17.69
C CYS A 9 -22.19 14.34 -16.52
N LEU A 10 -21.32 15.28 -16.14
CA LEU A 10 -21.58 16.25 -15.09
C LEU A 10 -21.38 17.66 -15.64
N CYS A 11 -22.37 18.52 -15.41
CA CYS A 11 -22.25 19.94 -15.72
C CYS A 11 -21.38 20.63 -14.67
N LEU A 12 -20.29 21.29 -15.09
CA LEU A 12 -19.36 21.97 -14.17
C LEU A 12 -20.04 23.05 -13.32
N GLN A 13 -21.05 23.74 -13.84
CA GLN A 13 -21.83 24.71 -13.06
C GLN A 13 -22.71 24.02 -12.00
N CYS A 14 -23.23 22.81 -12.29
CA CYS A 14 -23.97 22.00 -11.32
C CYS A 14 -23.07 21.39 -10.25
N VAL A 15 -21.80 21.08 -10.59
CA VAL A 15 -20.78 20.71 -9.60
C VAL A 15 -20.51 21.91 -8.68
N ALA A 16 -20.17 23.07 -9.25
CA ALA A 16 -19.81 24.26 -8.48
C ALA A 16 -20.94 24.77 -7.56
N SER A 17 -22.20 24.58 -7.96
CA SER A 17 -23.38 24.96 -7.17
C SER A 17 -23.86 23.88 -6.20
N GLY A 18 -23.34 22.65 -6.30
CA GLY A 18 -23.80 21.51 -5.49
C GLY A 18 -25.13 20.89 -5.93
N VAL A 19 -25.73 21.40 -7.01
CA VAL A 19 -26.99 20.89 -7.58
C VAL A 19 -26.84 19.45 -8.05
N ALA A 20 -25.70 19.10 -8.65
CA ALA A 20 -25.44 17.72 -9.07
C ALA A 20 -25.34 16.77 -7.85
N ALA A 21 -24.71 17.21 -6.76
CA ALA A 21 -24.64 16.43 -5.54
C ALA A 21 -26.02 16.19 -4.91
N ASP A 22 -26.91 17.19 -4.94
CA ASP A 22 -28.30 17.04 -4.48
C ASP A 22 -29.11 16.10 -5.37
N GLN A 23 -28.92 16.19 -6.69
CA GLN A 23 -29.67 15.39 -7.66
C GLN A 23 -29.39 13.89 -7.51
N PHE A 24 -28.12 13.52 -7.28
CA PHE A 24 -27.69 12.13 -7.25
C PHE A 24 -27.35 11.61 -5.85
N ASP A 25 -27.70 12.38 -4.80
CA ASP A 25 -27.38 12.08 -3.39
C ASP A 25 -25.93 11.60 -3.19
N GLY A 26 -24.97 12.39 -3.68
CA GLY A 26 -23.58 11.97 -3.74
C GLY A 26 -22.57 13.03 -3.35
N SER A 27 -21.33 12.57 -3.19
CA SER A 27 -20.17 13.40 -2.83
C SER A 27 -19.06 13.29 -3.88
N TYR A 28 -18.16 14.27 -3.92
CA TYR A 28 -17.07 14.31 -4.89
C TYR A 28 -15.75 13.78 -4.38
N ILE A 29 -15.54 13.82 -3.06
CA ILE A 29 -14.29 13.43 -2.40
C ILE A 29 -14.58 12.33 -1.39
N GLN A 30 -13.59 11.46 -1.17
CA GLN A 30 -13.72 10.35 -0.22
C GLN A 30 -13.65 10.85 1.22
N ASP A 31 -12.63 11.63 1.60
CA ASP A 31 -12.49 12.14 2.96
C ASP A 31 -11.67 13.46 3.04
N ALA A 32 -11.67 14.09 4.21
CA ALA A 32 -10.94 15.31 4.51
C ALA A 32 -10.68 15.47 6.01
N GLU A 33 -9.82 16.41 6.40
CA GLU A 33 -9.64 16.83 7.80
C GLU A 33 -10.82 17.69 8.31
N TRP A 34 -12.06 17.25 8.09
CA TRP A 34 -13.28 17.99 8.43
C TRP A 34 -13.40 18.33 9.92
N GLN A 35 -12.71 17.59 10.81
CA GLN A 35 -12.68 17.87 12.25
C GLN A 35 -11.94 19.19 12.57
N LYS A 36 -11.12 19.70 11.65
CA LYS A 36 -10.40 20.97 11.78
C LYS A 36 -11.18 22.17 11.27
N VAL A 37 -12.42 21.97 10.80
CA VAL A 37 -13.31 23.00 10.28
C VAL A 37 -14.57 23.07 11.16
N SER A 38 -14.76 24.19 11.82
CA SER A 38 -15.79 24.39 12.83
C SER A 38 -17.20 24.57 12.25
N ASP A 39 -17.31 25.05 11.01
CA ASP A 39 -18.58 25.24 10.32
C ASP A 39 -19.06 23.96 9.61
N PRO A 40 -20.10 23.28 10.12
CA PRO A 40 -20.62 22.06 9.50
C PRO A 40 -21.28 22.32 8.14
N ALA A 41 -21.76 23.54 7.87
CA ALA A 41 -22.31 23.90 6.57
C ALA A 41 -21.21 24.00 5.52
N LEU A 42 -20.05 24.55 5.90
CA LEU A 42 -18.85 24.56 5.06
C LEU A 42 -18.38 23.15 4.75
N VAL A 43 -18.28 22.27 5.77
CA VAL A 43 -17.94 20.85 5.59
C VAL A 43 -18.90 20.19 4.60
N LYS A 44 -20.21 20.28 4.84
CA LYS A 44 -21.22 19.67 3.95
C LYS A 44 -21.11 20.22 2.53
N ASN A 45 -20.93 21.52 2.37
CA ASN A 45 -20.81 22.14 1.05
C ASN A 45 -19.55 21.66 0.32
N PHE A 46 -18.43 21.56 1.01
CA PHE A 46 -17.15 21.16 0.43
C PHE A 46 -17.21 19.79 -0.25
N PHE A 47 -17.75 18.78 0.42
CA PHE A 47 -17.94 17.44 -0.15
C PHE A 47 -18.90 17.41 -1.35
N ARG A 48 -19.76 18.44 -1.49
CA ARG A 48 -20.78 18.57 -2.54
C ARG A 48 -20.36 19.44 -3.71
N THR A 49 -19.29 20.23 -3.59
CA THR A 49 -18.91 21.21 -4.62
C THR A 49 -17.46 21.10 -5.09
N THR A 50 -16.61 20.43 -4.32
CA THR A 50 -15.16 20.33 -4.61
C THR A 50 -14.87 19.04 -5.37
N PRO A 51 -14.41 19.09 -6.64
CA PRO A 51 -13.97 17.89 -7.35
C PRO A 51 -12.78 17.22 -6.66
N GLY A 52 -12.68 15.90 -6.74
CA GLY A 52 -11.50 15.15 -6.31
C GLY A 52 -10.28 15.33 -7.23
N TYR A 53 -9.18 14.70 -6.83
CA TYR A 53 -7.94 14.55 -7.57
C TYR A 53 -7.61 13.04 -7.66
N THR A 54 -6.94 12.60 -8.71
CA THR A 54 -6.53 11.19 -8.84
C THR A 54 -5.56 10.82 -7.72
N SER A 55 -5.79 9.72 -7.02
CA SER A 55 -4.97 9.21 -5.91
C SER A 55 -4.91 7.67 -5.93
N TRP A 56 -4.12 7.06 -5.06
CA TRP A 56 -3.97 5.60 -4.99
C TRP A 56 -5.08 4.92 -4.15
N GLN A 57 -5.25 5.34 -2.89
CA GLN A 57 -6.18 4.80 -1.89
C GLN A 57 -7.44 5.66 -1.69
N GLY A 58 -7.50 6.83 -2.33
CA GLY A 58 -8.65 7.74 -2.29
C GLY A 58 -8.29 9.18 -1.94
N GLU A 59 -9.15 10.13 -2.32
CA GLU A 59 -8.87 11.55 -2.10
C GLU A 59 -8.98 11.92 -0.62
N TYR A 60 -7.93 12.55 -0.09
CA TYR A 60 -7.91 13.12 1.25
C TYR A 60 -7.57 14.62 1.21
N TRP A 61 -8.50 15.47 1.63
CA TRP A 61 -8.31 16.93 1.62
C TRP A 61 -7.83 17.46 2.97
N LEU A 62 -6.81 18.32 2.95
CA LEU A 62 -6.24 18.94 4.16
C LEU A 62 -6.95 20.25 4.52
N ALA A 63 -6.96 20.59 5.81
CA ALA A 63 -7.54 21.82 6.35
C ALA A 63 -6.54 22.61 7.21
N CYS A 64 -6.61 23.93 7.18
CA CYS A 64 -5.74 24.81 7.96
C CYS A 64 -6.48 26.13 8.23
N CYS A 65 -6.31 26.69 9.42
CA CYS A 65 -6.96 27.95 9.81
C CYS A 65 -8.49 27.91 9.69
N ASP A 66 -9.12 26.82 10.13
CA ASP A 66 -10.58 26.64 10.14
C ASP A 66 -11.24 26.64 8.74
N ASP A 67 -10.46 26.29 7.70
CA ASP A 67 -10.92 26.19 6.30
C ASP A 67 -10.15 25.07 5.57
N PHE A 68 -10.69 24.58 4.45
CA PHE A 68 -10.02 23.61 3.61
C PHE A 68 -8.93 24.28 2.76
N CYS A 69 -7.80 23.59 2.61
CA CYS A 69 -6.70 24.04 1.76
C CYS A 69 -7.03 23.87 0.27
N ASN A 70 -6.40 24.67 -0.57
CA ASN A 70 -6.43 24.48 -2.02
C ASN A 70 -5.49 23.35 -2.41
N PHE A 71 -5.93 22.44 -3.28
CA PHE A 71 -5.01 21.54 -3.99
C PHE A 71 -4.15 22.36 -4.94
N VAL A 72 -2.83 22.13 -4.91
CA VAL A 72 -1.84 22.83 -5.73
C VAL A 72 -1.40 21.95 -6.88
N ASP A 73 -0.77 20.82 -6.56
CA ASP A 73 -0.26 19.89 -7.56
C ASP A 73 0.17 18.55 -6.91
N TYR A 74 0.47 17.59 -7.78
CA TYR A 74 1.20 16.37 -7.45
C TYR A 74 2.69 16.67 -7.29
N VAL A 75 3.34 16.09 -6.29
CA VAL A 75 4.75 16.36 -5.99
C VAL A 75 5.50 15.08 -5.65
N GLY A 76 6.71 14.96 -6.21
CA GLY A 76 7.77 14.10 -5.72
C GLY A 76 8.75 14.87 -4.84
N ILE A 77 9.78 14.18 -4.34
CA ILE A 77 10.87 14.86 -3.64
C ILE A 77 11.60 15.85 -4.56
N ALA A 78 11.65 15.58 -5.87
CA ALA A 78 12.28 16.43 -6.86
C ALA A 78 11.59 17.81 -6.98
N GLU A 79 10.26 17.87 -6.86
CA GLU A 79 9.49 19.11 -6.85
C GLU A 79 9.68 19.85 -5.54
N LEU A 80 9.60 19.14 -4.41
CA LEU A 80 9.81 19.73 -3.08
C LEU A 80 11.22 20.31 -2.95
N ASN A 81 12.26 19.67 -3.52
CA ASN A 81 13.63 20.19 -3.53
C ASN A 81 13.78 21.56 -4.21
N LYS A 82 12.83 21.97 -5.04
CA LYS A 82 12.82 23.28 -5.71
C LYS A 82 12.11 24.36 -4.88
N MET A 83 11.49 23.98 -3.76
CA MET A 83 10.71 24.87 -2.91
C MET A 83 11.53 25.30 -1.68
N PRO A 84 11.58 26.60 -1.34
CA PRO A 84 12.21 27.05 -0.10
C PRO A 84 11.46 26.54 1.15
N GLU A 85 10.18 26.18 1.02
CA GLU A 85 9.35 25.66 2.10
C GLU A 85 9.53 24.16 2.36
N LYS A 86 10.36 23.43 1.60
CA LYS A 86 10.54 21.95 1.71
C LYS A 86 10.60 21.49 3.16
N GLU A 87 11.50 22.06 3.94
CA GLU A 87 11.74 21.64 5.31
C GLU A 87 10.52 21.84 6.20
N ALA A 88 9.81 22.97 6.04
CA ALA A 88 8.58 23.23 6.79
C ALA A 88 7.45 22.27 6.38
N ILE A 89 7.37 21.92 5.09
CA ILE A 89 6.37 20.98 4.56
C ILE A 89 6.62 19.58 5.12
N LEU A 90 7.86 19.09 5.04
CA LEU A 90 8.21 17.75 5.53
C LEU A 90 8.08 17.66 7.05
N SER A 91 8.48 18.69 7.80
CA SER A 91 8.28 18.70 9.26
C SER A 91 6.83 18.80 9.69
N ASP A 92 5.93 19.43 8.92
CA ASP A 92 4.48 19.37 9.18
C ASP A 92 3.95 17.95 8.93
N TYR A 93 4.41 17.30 7.86
CA TYR A 93 4.02 15.92 7.53
C TYR A 93 4.53 14.90 8.57
N GLU A 94 5.74 15.06 9.10
CA GLU A 94 6.32 14.19 10.14
C GLU A 94 5.50 14.16 11.44
N LEU A 95 4.60 15.13 11.67
CA LEU A 95 3.68 15.13 12.80
C LEU A 95 2.49 14.15 12.60
N LEU A 96 2.33 13.63 11.39
CA LEU A 96 1.32 12.65 11.02
C LEU A 96 1.92 11.24 11.12
N GLU A 97 1.07 10.24 11.41
CA GLU A 97 1.46 8.82 11.36
C GLU A 97 1.56 8.35 9.90
N GLY A 98 2.61 8.78 9.19
CA GLY A 98 2.85 8.51 7.77
C GLY A 98 4.22 7.88 7.47
N PHE A 99 4.69 8.04 6.24
CA PHE A 99 6.02 7.55 5.82
C PHE A 99 7.14 8.34 6.50
N ASP A 100 8.21 7.65 6.90
CA ASP A 100 9.37 8.34 7.47
C ASP A 100 10.11 9.18 6.40
N ARG A 101 10.90 10.14 6.88
CA ARG A 101 11.61 11.07 6.00
C ARG A 101 12.59 10.39 5.05
N ALA A 102 13.25 9.32 5.49
CA ALA A 102 14.17 8.59 4.63
C ALA A 102 13.43 7.97 3.44
N THR A 103 12.25 7.40 3.71
CA THR A 103 11.35 6.83 2.70
C THR A 103 10.88 7.90 1.72
N LEU A 104 10.48 9.07 2.21
CA LEU A 104 10.07 10.17 1.33
C LEU A 104 11.24 10.66 0.45
N GLU A 105 12.43 10.84 1.02
CA GLU A 105 13.58 11.34 0.25
C GLU A 105 14.03 10.33 -0.82
N GLU A 106 13.82 9.04 -0.61
CA GLU A 106 14.21 7.98 -1.56
C GLU A 106 13.12 7.67 -2.60
N TYR A 107 11.85 7.60 -2.20
CA TYR A 107 10.79 7.01 -3.02
C TYR A 107 9.66 7.98 -3.43
N LEU A 108 9.55 9.16 -2.81
CA LEU A 108 8.48 10.11 -3.14
C LEU A 108 8.65 10.63 -4.56
N SER A 109 7.70 10.30 -5.43
CA SER A 109 7.72 10.65 -6.85
C SER A 109 6.33 11.09 -7.30
N ARG A 110 6.29 12.11 -8.14
CA ARG A 110 5.05 12.68 -8.68
C ARG A 110 4.17 11.62 -9.36
N ASP A 111 4.80 10.71 -10.10
CA ASP A 111 4.14 9.66 -10.90
C ASP A 111 4.58 8.25 -10.46
N GLY A 112 5.03 8.10 -9.21
CA GLY A 112 5.50 6.84 -8.67
C GLY A 112 4.53 6.17 -7.71
N ASP A 113 5.00 5.08 -7.10
CA ASP A 113 4.19 4.33 -6.15
C ASP A 113 3.97 5.06 -4.83
N ILE A 114 4.89 5.93 -4.38
CA ILE A 114 4.64 6.92 -3.30
C ILE A 114 4.48 8.28 -3.95
N THR A 115 3.30 8.88 -3.83
CA THR A 115 2.99 10.19 -4.42
C THR A 115 2.57 11.20 -3.37
N GLY A 116 3.11 12.41 -3.47
CA GLY A 116 2.73 13.55 -2.64
C GLY A 116 1.66 14.41 -3.32
N TYR A 117 0.74 14.94 -2.51
CA TYR A 117 -0.31 15.87 -2.92
C TYR A 117 -0.12 17.15 -2.12
N LEU A 118 0.26 18.22 -2.83
CA LEU A 118 0.59 19.49 -2.22
C LEU A 118 -0.67 20.34 -2.07
N PHE A 119 -0.89 20.84 -0.86
CA PHE A 119 -1.99 21.73 -0.53
C PHE A 119 -1.47 23.07 -0.02
N GLN A 120 -2.22 24.14 -0.25
CA GLN A 120 -1.91 25.47 0.29
C GLN A 120 -3.09 26.04 1.08
N CYS A 121 -2.81 26.48 2.31
CA CYS A 121 -3.79 27.19 3.12
C CYS A 121 -4.16 28.53 2.48
N ARG A 122 -5.46 28.82 2.40
CA ARG A 122 -6.01 30.05 1.80
C ARG A 122 -5.80 31.30 2.66
N HIS A 123 -5.51 31.11 3.95
CA HIS A 123 -5.41 32.20 4.94
C HIS A 123 -3.96 32.54 5.27
N CYS A 124 -3.13 31.53 5.54
CA CYS A 124 -1.74 31.74 5.92
C CYS A 124 -0.72 31.41 4.82
N SER A 125 -1.18 30.96 3.65
CA SER A 125 -0.36 30.57 2.49
C SER A 125 0.66 29.46 2.73
N LYS A 126 0.65 28.83 3.91
CA LYS A 126 1.50 27.68 4.23
C LYS A 126 1.10 26.48 3.38
N TYR A 127 2.12 25.78 2.90
CA TYR A 127 1.95 24.50 2.22
C TYR A 127 1.84 23.36 3.23
N ARG A 128 1.06 22.35 2.88
CA ARG A 128 0.92 21.08 3.61
C ARG A 128 0.95 19.93 2.62
N LEU A 129 1.38 18.77 3.09
CA LEU A 129 1.56 17.58 2.25
C LEU A 129 0.66 16.46 2.74
N TYR A 130 -0.05 15.84 1.81
CA TYR A 130 -0.61 14.50 1.98
C TYR A 130 0.23 13.55 1.12
N VAL A 131 0.46 12.32 1.59
CA VAL A 131 1.21 11.30 0.85
C VAL A 131 0.41 10.02 0.89
N ASP A 132 0.28 9.39 -0.26
CA ASP A 132 -0.40 8.11 -0.43
C ASP A 132 0.45 7.18 -1.29
N ALA A 133 0.15 5.89 -1.24
CA ALA A 133 0.91 4.87 -1.93
C ALA A 133 0.04 3.81 -2.64
N SER A 134 0.56 3.29 -3.75
CA SER A 134 -0.02 2.13 -4.43
C SER A 134 -0.02 0.92 -3.49
N LEU A 135 -1.01 0.04 -3.65
CA LEU A 135 -1.12 -1.18 -2.82
C LEU A 135 0.15 -2.06 -2.88
N GLU A 136 0.92 -1.98 -3.96
CA GLU A 136 2.16 -2.76 -4.15
C GLU A 136 3.26 -2.37 -3.16
N LEU A 137 3.32 -1.13 -2.68
CA LEU A 137 4.28 -0.71 -1.65
C LEU A 137 3.93 -1.21 -0.25
N HIS A 138 2.65 -1.40 0.04
CA HIS A 138 2.24 -2.07 1.28
C HIS A 138 2.85 -3.48 1.36
N ASP A 139 2.95 -4.17 0.21
CA ASP A 139 3.67 -5.45 0.05
C ASP A 139 5.21 -5.31 0.03
N MET A 140 5.77 -4.10 -0.16
CA MET A 140 7.23 -3.86 -0.08
C MET A 140 7.72 -3.67 1.36
N THR A 141 6.90 -3.13 2.26
CA THR A 141 7.25 -3.03 3.69
C THR A 141 7.04 -4.34 4.44
N LYS A 142 6.29 -5.27 3.85
CA LYS A 142 5.97 -6.54 4.46
C LYS A 142 5.77 -7.65 3.43
N ARG A 143 6.52 -8.76 3.55
CA ARG A 143 6.28 -9.98 2.78
C ARG A 143 5.72 -11.07 3.67
N THR A 144 4.60 -11.65 3.28
CA THR A 144 3.92 -12.69 4.04
C THR A 144 3.97 -14.01 3.27
N TYR A 145 4.59 -15.02 3.85
CA TYR A 145 4.63 -16.38 3.32
C TYR A 145 3.75 -17.30 4.17
N PHE A 146 2.98 -18.15 3.49
CA PHE A 146 2.41 -19.33 4.12
C PHE A 146 3.48 -20.40 4.21
N VAL A 147 3.55 -21.06 5.35
CA VAL A 147 4.62 -22.01 5.67
C VAL A 147 4.03 -23.40 5.88
N HIS A 148 4.62 -24.38 5.21
CA HIS A 148 4.45 -25.79 5.50
C HIS A 148 5.55 -26.25 6.46
N ARG A 149 5.19 -26.89 7.57
CA ARG A 149 6.17 -27.49 8.48
C ARG A 149 6.25 -28.99 8.22
N ASP A 150 7.24 -29.40 7.42
CA ASP A 150 7.49 -30.80 7.15
C ASP A 150 8.21 -31.50 8.32
N ALA A 151 8.24 -32.83 8.28
CA ALA A 151 8.80 -33.67 9.34
C ALA A 151 10.31 -33.49 9.57
N TRP A 152 11.04 -32.96 8.57
CA TRP A 152 12.49 -32.75 8.65
C TRP A 152 12.86 -31.31 9.02
N ALA A 153 11.88 -30.42 9.26
CA ALA A 153 12.15 -29.01 9.61
C ALA A 153 13.10 -28.87 10.81
N ASP A 154 12.88 -29.66 11.88
CA ASP A 154 13.71 -29.62 13.09
C ASP A 154 15.13 -30.15 12.83
N GLU A 155 15.29 -31.22 12.03
CA GLU A 155 16.59 -31.77 11.65
C GLU A 155 17.40 -30.78 10.79
N ARG A 156 16.71 -30.06 9.91
CA ARG A 156 17.28 -28.98 9.11
C ARG A 156 17.46 -27.69 9.90
N GLN A 157 17.00 -27.59 11.16
CA GLN A 157 17.00 -26.31 11.90
C GLN A 157 16.37 -25.16 11.09
N SER A 158 15.30 -25.47 10.36
CA SER A 158 14.58 -24.56 9.48
C SER A 158 13.20 -24.27 10.06
N ASP A 159 12.69 -23.06 9.81
CA ASP A 159 11.34 -22.66 10.23
C ASP A 159 10.21 -23.32 9.42
N GLY A 160 10.56 -24.14 8.43
CA GLY A 160 9.66 -24.80 7.51
C GLY A 160 9.91 -24.35 6.07
N LEU A 161 8.93 -24.63 5.21
CA LEU A 161 9.01 -24.36 3.77
C LEU A 161 7.97 -23.30 3.38
N GLU A 162 8.45 -22.20 2.83
CA GLU A 162 7.66 -21.08 2.34
C GLU A 162 7.03 -21.43 0.99
N LEU A 163 5.71 -21.29 0.88
CA LEU A 163 5.02 -21.49 -0.39
C LEU A 163 5.23 -20.26 -1.27
N CYS A 164 5.87 -20.45 -2.41
CA CYS A 164 6.26 -19.37 -3.32
C CYS A 164 6.00 -19.72 -4.79
N LEU A 165 6.01 -18.69 -5.63
CA LEU A 165 6.04 -18.78 -7.09
C LEU A 165 7.43 -18.39 -7.58
N ILE A 166 7.81 -18.93 -8.73
CA ILE A 166 9.05 -18.57 -9.44
C ILE A 166 8.64 -17.91 -10.76
N PRO A 167 8.53 -16.57 -10.81
CA PRO A 167 8.03 -15.86 -12.00
C PRO A 167 8.83 -16.17 -13.27
N GLU A 168 10.14 -16.41 -13.15
CA GLU A 168 11.04 -16.76 -14.26
C GLU A 168 10.61 -18.01 -15.04
N PHE A 169 9.88 -18.93 -14.40
CA PHE A 169 9.45 -20.18 -15.04
C PHE A 169 8.13 -20.03 -15.80
N HIS A 170 7.36 -18.96 -15.53
CA HIS A 170 6.08 -18.68 -16.17
C HIS A 170 5.06 -19.84 -16.14
N ASP A 171 5.18 -20.75 -15.18
CA ASP A 171 4.34 -21.95 -15.08
C ASP A 171 3.21 -21.83 -14.06
N GLN A 172 3.20 -20.74 -13.26
CA GLN A 172 2.25 -20.48 -12.19
C GLN A 172 2.20 -21.59 -11.13
N LYS A 173 3.26 -22.38 -11.01
CA LYS A 173 3.34 -23.51 -10.09
C LYS A 173 3.82 -23.03 -8.72
N ILE A 174 3.17 -23.52 -7.66
CA ILE A 174 3.64 -23.31 -6.28
C ILE A 174 4.82 -24.24 -5.98
N TYR A 175 5.90 -23.65 -5.48
CA TYR A 175 7.09 -24.30 -4.96
C TYR A 175 7.12 -24.14 -3.43
N LEU A 176 7.81 -25.07 -2.78
CA LEU A 176 8.08 -25.04 -1.35
C LEU A 176 9.56 -24.68 -1.17
N TYR A 177 9.83 -23.52 -0.60
CA TYR A 177 11.16 -22.92 -0.51
C TYR A 177 11.68 -22.95 0.93
N CYS A 178 12.90 -23.43 1.11
CA CYS A 178 13.63 -23.33 2.37
C CYS A 178 14.63 -22.19 2.28
N ASP A 179 14.37 -21.10 3.00
CA ASP A 179 15.21 -19.90 3.03
C ASP A 179 16.62 -20.20 3.54
N GLU A 180 16.74 -21.01 4.60
CA GLU A 180 18.02 -21.27 5.27
C GLU A 180 19.05 -21.99 4.38
N TYR A 181 18.58 -22.80 3.41
CA TYR A 181 19.44 -23.59 2.53
C TYR A 181 19.29 -23.20 1.05
N ALA A 182 18.43 -22.24 0.74
CA ALA A 182 18.07 -21.87 -0.62
C ALA A 182 17.64 -23.07 -1.50
N LEU A 183 16.88 -24.01 -0.92
CA LEU A 183 16.42 -25.23 -1.60
C LEU A 183 14.93 -25.19 -1.89
N PHE A 184 14.52 -25.84 -2.98
CA PHE A 184 13.14 -25.87 -3.44
C PHE A 184 12.61 -27.30 -3.57
N TRP A 185 11.31 -27.46 -3.34
CA TRP A 185 10.55 -28.65 -3.71
C TRP A 185 9.36 -28.25 -4.56
N SER A 186 9.08 -29.05 -5.58
CA SER A 186 8.00 -28.77 -6.53
C SER A 186 6.76 -29.65 -6.29
N ASN A 187 6.75 -30.42 -5.22
CA ASN A 187 5.69 -31.34 -4.83
C ASN A 187 5.66 -31.45 -3.30
N ILE A 188 4.47 -31.27 -2.73
CA ILE A 188 4.25 -31.34 -1.28
C ILE A 188 4.62 -32.71 -0.69
N LYS A 189 4.48 -33.80 -1.44
CA LYS A 189 4.79 -35.15 -0.95
C LYS A 189 6.29 -35.41 -0.78
N ASP A 190 7.11 -34.67 -1.53
CA ASP A 190 8.56 -34.77 -1.50
C ASP A 190 9.17 -33.68 -0.60
N ALA A 191 8.34 -32.78 -0.07
CA ALA A 191 8.76 -31.59 0.64
C ALA A 191 9.59 -31.94 1.88
N GLY A 192 10.78 -31.35 1.96
CA GLY A 192 11.70 -31.51 3.06
C GLY A 192 12.69 -32.67 2.95
N ASP A 193 12.48 -33.62 2.04
CA ASP A 193 13.47 -34.67 1.73
C ASP A 193 14.67 -34.04 0.97
N PRO A 194 15.87 -33.99 1.55
CA PRO A 194 17.03 -33.37 0.91
C PRO A 194 17.43 -34.03 -0.41
N ALA A 195 17.13 -35.33 -0.60
CA ALA A 195 17.44 -36.03 -1.85
C ALA A 195 16.49 -35.66 -3.00
N LYS A 196 15.36 -34.99 -2.70
CA LYS A 196 14.37 -34.50 -3.66
C LYS A 196 14.41 -33.00 -3.86
N ALA A 197 15.28 -32.31 -3.12
CA ALA A 197 15.47 -30.88 -3.23
C ALA A 197 16.00 -30.50 -4.62
N GLN A 198 15.58 -29.32 -5.07
CA GLN A 198 15.99 -28.70 -6.32
C GLN A 198 16.71 -27.41 -5.98
N ASP A 199 17.90 -27.25 -6.52
CA ASP A 199 18.68 -26.00 -6.44
C ASP A 199 18.49 -25.25 -7.76
N PHE A 200 17.81 -24.12 -7.69
CA PHE A 200 17.59 -23.25 -8.84
C PHE A 200 18.51 -22.03 -8.74
N HIS A 201 19.35 -21.82 -9.75
CA HIS A 201 20.08 -20.58 -9.92
C HIS A 201 19.18 -19.52 -10.57
N LEU A 202 18.35 -18.87 -9.76
CA LEU A 202 17.40 -17.84 -10.17
C LEU A 202 18.10 -16.50 -10.45
N ARG A 203 17.60 -15.73 -11.43
CA ARG A 203 18.08 -14.37 -11.75
C ARG A 203 17.20 -13.27 -11.15
N GLY A 204 15.94 -13.58 -10.87
CA GLY A 204 14.92 -12.75 -10.27
C GLY A 204 14.60 -13.19 -8.84
N VAL A 205 13.56 -12.57 -8.27
CA VAL A 205 13.09 -12.89 -6.92
C VAL A 205 11.96 -13.89 -6.97
N ILE A 206 11.84 -14.70 -5.92
CA ILE A 206 10.65 -15.50 -5.66
C ILE A 206 9.54 -14.61 -5.10
N GLU A 207 8.29 -14.99 -5.36
CA GLU A 207 7.11 -14.28 -4.88
C GLU A 207 6.32 -15.16 -3.91
N PRO A 208 5.79 -14.63 -2.78
CA PRO A 208 4.92 -15.41 -1.91
C PRO A 208 3.65 -15.89 -2.65
N ALA A 209 3.27 -17.15 -2.46
CA ALA A 209 2.01 -17.65 -2.99
C ALA A 209 0.82 -17.06 -2.22
N LYS A 210 -0.19 -16.55 -2.94
CA LYS A 210 -1.42 -16.01 -2.35
C LYS A 210 -2.31 -17.14 -1.84
N LEU A 211 -3.11 -16.85 -0.81
CA LEU A 211 -4.03 -17.83 -0.22
C LEU A 211 -4.99 -18.44 -1.26
N GLU A 212 -5.48 -17.64 -2.20
CA GLU A 212 -6.32 -18.11 -3.30
C GLU A 212 -5.59 -19.13 -4.19
N GLN A 213 -4.34 -18.86 -4.55
CA GLN A 213 -3.52 -19.76 -5.38
C GLN A 213 -3.24 -21.08 -4.65
N ILE A 214 -2.96 -21.01 -3.34
CA ILE A 214 -2.78 -22.18 -2.47
C ILE A 214 -4.08 -23.01 -2.42
N GLY A 215 -5.24 -22.34 -2.33
CA GLY A 215 -6.56 -22.97 -2.40
C GLY A 215 -6.82 -23.66 -3.73
N GLN A 216 -6.52 -23.01 -4.84
CA GLN A 216 -6.66 -23.57 -6.19
C GLN A 216 -5.73 -24.76 -6.44
N ALA A 217 -4.60 -24.83 -5.73
CA ALA A 217 -3.63 -25.92 -5.81
C ALA A 217 -3.92 -27.07 -4.80
N ASP A 218 -5.02 -27.03 -4.06
CA ASP A 218 -5.37 -27.99 -3.00
C ASP A 218 -4.29 -28.12 -1.89
N LEU A 219 -3.56 -27.03 -1.61
CA LEU A 219 -2.45 -27.02 -0.64
C LEU A 219 -2.83 -26.47 0.74
N LEU A 220 -4.06 -25.97 0.93
CA LEU A 220 -4.49 -25.33 2.19
C LEU A 220 -4.30 -26.23 3.42
N GLY A 221 -4.55 -27.53 3.30
CA GLY A 221 -4.40 -28.49 4.41
C GLY A 221 -2.95 -28.76 4.84
N TYR A 222 -1.97 -28.19 4.14
CA TYR A 222 -0.55 -28.33 4.44
C TYR A 222 0.06 -27.05 5.01
N VAL A 223 -0.71 -25.98 5.17
CA VAL A 223 -0.23 -24.73 5.75
C VAL A 223 -0.33 -24.82 7.27
N ASN A 224 0.81 -24.76 7.94
CA ASN A 224 0.93 -24.87 9.40
C ASN A 224 1.23 -23.53 10.06
N GLY A 225 1.70 -22.55 9.29
CA GLY A 225 2.10 -21.26 9.82
C GLY A 225 2.12 -20.15 8.79
N VAL A 226 2.36 -18.96 9.28
CA VAL A 226 2.60 -17.75 8.49
C VAL A 226 3.89 -17.11 8.98
N LYS A 227 4.80 -16.83 8.05
CA LYS A 227 6.05 -16.10 8.30
C LYS A 227 5.96 -14.73 7.63
N GLN A 228 6.17 -13.69 8.40
CA GLN A 228 6.02 -12.30 7.99
C GLN A 228 7.36 -11.58 8.14
N TYR A 229 7.92 -11.17 7.01
CA TYR A 229 9.12 -10.35 6.95
C TYR A 229 8.71 -8.88 6.89
N HIS A 230 9.28 -8.06 7.74
CA HIS A 230 9.07 -6.61 7.77
C HIS A 230 10.34 -5.90 7.34
N PHE A 231 10.19 -4.89 6.49
CA PHE A 231 11.29 -4.17 5.88
C PHE A 231 11.16 -2.66 6.13
N GLN A 232 12.31 -2.00 6.27
CA GLN A 232 12.45 -0.56 6.13
C GLN A 232 13.36 -0.30 4.92
N GLY A 233 12.77 0.14 3.81
CA GLY A 233 13.44 0.14 2.51
C GLY A 233 13.87 -1.28 2.12
N ARG A 234 15.18 -1.50 1.93
CA ARG A 234 15.76 -2.81 1.59
C ARG A 234 16.24 -3.61 2.81
N HIS A 235 16.16 -3.05 4.01
CA HIS A 235 16.68 -3.68 5.21
C HIS A 235 15.57 -4.47 5.91
N LEU A 236 15.81 -5.76 6.15
CA LEU A 236 14.94 -6.57 7.00
C LEU A 236 15.06 -6.07 8.45
N THR A 237 13.94 -5.67 9.04
CA THR A 237 13.89 -5.12 10.40
C THR A 237 13.32 -6.10 11.42
N GLN A 238 12.36 -6.93 11.00
CA GLN A 238 11.71 -7.90 11.89
C GLN A 238 11.19 -9.10 11.10
N VAL A 239 11.21 -10.28 11.74
CA VAL A 239 10.49 -11.47 11.29
C VAL A 239 9.48 -11.86 12.36
N GLN A 240 8.22 -12.03 11.97
CA GLN A 240 7.14 -12.47 12.82
C GLN A 240 6.62 -13.84 12.38
N TYR A 241 6.32 -14.69 13.35
CA TYR A 241 5.81 -16.05 13.13
C TYR A 241 4.43 -16.18 13.75
N ILE A 242 3.51 -16.76 12.99
CA ILE A 242 2.15 -17.08 13.43
C ILE A 242 1.96 -18.57 13.20
N ASP A 243 1.77 -19.30 14.29
CA ASP A 243 1.48 -20.73 14.27
C ASP A 243 -0.03 -20.92 14.14
N LEU A 244 -0.48 -21.69 13.15
CA LEU A 244 -1.89 -21.94 12.86
C LEU A 244 -2.41 -23.24 13.48
N ASP A 245 -1.53 -24.11 13.97
CA ASP A 245 -1.89 -25.42 14.53
C ASP A 245 -2.20 -25.37 16.04
N LYS A 246 -2.56 -24.18 16.57
CA LYS A 246 -2.90 -23.93 17.99
C LYS A 246 -4.38 -23.87 18.29
#